data_AF-A0A0F8YE30-F1
#
_entry.id   AF-A0A0F8YE30-F1
#
_cell.length_a   1.000
_cell.length_b   1.000
_cell.length_c   1.000
_cell.angle_alpha   90.00
_cell.angle_beta   90.00
_cell.angle_gamma   90.00
#
_symmetry.space_group_name_H-M   'P 1'
#
loop_
_entity.id
_entity.type
_entity.pdbx_description
1 polymer ?
#
loop_
_entity_poly.entity_id
_entity_poly.type
_entity_poly.pdbx_seq_one_letter_code
_entity_poly.pdbx_strand_id
1 'polypeptide(L)'
;FYIERELIKTFPDVPIQAIVRNITDKERISQVFQQYKPQVVIHAAAHKHVPLMESNPGEAIKNNIMGTMNISNAADEYGASDFVMISTDKAVNPTSIMGSSKRVAEMYIQDLNTTSETHFVTVRFGNVLGSSGSVVPIFKKQIAAGGPVTVTHPDMQRYFMTIPEASKLVLQAATLGKGGEIFVLDMGEPVKIVHLARELITLSGFRPDEDIEIVFSGTRPGEKLFEELSIEGEDMIPTTHPKIAAWQNIPKDRQTLRAGIAKLFEISPTQNHDEIVKIIKCLIPEYIGDKPNGS
;
A
#
# COMPACT_ATOMS: atom_id res chain seq x y z
N PHE A 1 13.31 4.30 -17.69
CA PHE A 1 13.34 4.92 -19.04
C PHE A 1 12.29 6.02 -19.21
N TYR A 2 10.99 5.74 -19.38
CA TYR A 2 10.00 6.81 -19.65
C TYR A 2 9.91 7.84 -18.52
N ILE A 3 9.81 7.38 -17.27
CA ILE A 3 9.78 8.26 -16.08
C ILE A 3 11.04 9.13 -16.00
N GLU A 4 12.22 8.53 -16.20
CA GLU A 4 13.49 9.26 -16.19
C GLU A 4 13.53 10.37 -17.25
N ARG A 5 13.12 10.06 -18.50
CA ARG A 5 13.07 11.05 -19.58
C ARG A 5 12.09 12.18 -19.29
N GLU A 6 10.93 11.85 -18.72
CA GLU A 6 9.94 12.83 -18.32
C GLU A 6 10.49 13.77 -17.25
N LEU A 7 11.13 13.22 -16.20
CA LEU A 7 11.70 14.00 -15.11
C LEU A 7 12.84 14.91 -15.59
N ILE A 8 13.78 14.39 -16.39
CA ILE A 8 14.88 15.18 -16.96
C ILE A 8 14.36 16.31 -17.84
N LYS A 9 13.32 16.04 -18.65
CA LYS A 9 12.71 17.07 -19.50
C LYS A 9 11.99 18.15 -18.69
N THR A 10 11.29 17.74 -17.63
CA THR A 10 10.44 18.63 -16.83
C THR A 10 11.26 19.45 -15.82
N PHE A 11 12.35 18.88 -15.31
CA PHE A 11 13.22 19.46 -14.28
C PHE A 11 14.69 19.40 -14.71
N PRO A 12 15.10 20.17 -15.74
CA PRO A 12 16.44 20.07 -16.32
C PRO A 12 17.56 20.45 -15.35
N ASP A 13 17.26 21.27 -14.35
CA ASP A 13 18.24 21.75 -13.37
C ASP A 13 18.36 20.83 -12.13
N VAL A 14 17.55 19.77 -12.05
CA VAL A 14 17.60 18.81 -10.95
C VAL A 14 18.44 17.60 -11.39
N PRO A 15 19.55 17.28 -10.71
CA PRO A 15 20.33 16.10 -11.02
C PRO A 15 19.50 14.84 -10.71
N ILE A 16 19.21 14.06 -11.75
CA ILE A 16 18.41 12.83 -11.65
C ILE A 16 19.30 11.64 -12.01
N GLN A 17 19.36 10.67 -11.12
CA GLN A 17 20.05 9.41 -11.34
C GLN A 17 19.06 8.25 -11.27
N ALA A 18 18.83 7.58 -12.40
CA ALA A 18 18.08 6.33 -12.40
C ALA A 18 18.98 5.17 -11.95
N ILE A 19 18.50 4.37 -10.99
CA ILE A 19 19.22 3.21 -10.47
C ILE A 19 18.30 2.00 -10.54
N VAL A 20 18.68 0.98 -11.31
CA VAL A 20 17.93 -0.28 -11.41
C VAL A 20 18.37 -1.22 -10.28
N ARG A 21 17.49 -1.46 -9.30
CA ARG A 21 17.72 -2.35 -8.16
C ARG A 21 16.44 -3.08 -7.75
N ASN A 22 16.63 -4.21 -7.09
CA ASN A 22 15.57 -4.89 -6.33
C ASN A 22 15.78 -4.58 -4.84
N ILE A 23 14.73 -4.12 -4.16
CA ILE A 23 14.76 -3.79 -2.73
C ILE A 23 15.01 -5.00 -1.83
N THR A 24 14.80 -6.22 -2.34
CA THR A 24 15.10 -7.46 -1.61
C THR A 24 16.59 -7.81 -1.62
N ASP A 25 17.41 -7.18 -2.47
CA ASP A 25 18.86 -7.37 -2.51
C ASP A 25 19.55 -6.42 -1.52
N LYS A 26 19.75 -6.90 -0.29
CA LYS A 26 20.29 -6.10 0.82
C LYS A 26 21.65 -5.48 0.50
N GLU A 27 22.57 -6.23 -0.10
CA GLU A 27 23.92 -5.76 -0.40
C GLU A 27 23.89 -4.63 -1.43
N ARG A 28 23.09 -4.80 -2.48
CA ARG A 28 22.96 -3.77 -3.52
C ARG A 28 22.25 -2.51 -3.03
N ILE A 29 21.29 -2.64 -2.12
CA ILE A 29 20.66 -1.48 -1.46
C ILE A 29 21.68 -0.75 -0.58
N SER A 30 22.44 -1.49 0.23
CA SER A 30 23.49 -0.90 1.09
C SER A 30 24.52 -0.11 0.26
N GLN A 31 24.95 -0.64 -0.89
CA GLN A 31 25.85 0.08 -1.82
C GLN A 31 25.25 1.42 -2.31
N VAL A 32 23.95 1.48 -2.60
CA VAL A 32 23.28 2.72 -3.03
C VAL A 32 23.27 3.73 -1.88
N PHE A 33 22.89 3.32 -0.67
CA PHE A 33 22.87 4.23 0.47
C PHE A 33 24.28 4.71 0.86
N GLN A 34 25.28 3.84 0.80
CA GLN A 34 26.67 4.21 1.04
C GLN A 34 27.17 5.26 0.04
N GLN A 35 26.82 5.11 -1.24
CA GLN A 35 27.26 6.00 -2.31
C GLN A 35 26.57 7.36 -2.24
N TYR A 36 25.24 7.39 -2.07
CA TYR A 36 24.44 8.60 -2.23
C TYR A 36 24.05 9.27 -0.91
N LYS A 37 24.06 8.54 0.21
CA LYS A 37 23.69 9.00 1.56
C LYS A 37 22.42 9.86 1.56
N PRO A 38 21.27 9.31 1.15
CA PRO A 38 20.05 10.08 1.00
C PRO A 38 19.59 10.64 2.35
N GLN A 39 19.21 11.92 2.38
CA GLN A 39 18.65 12.56 3.57
C GLN A 39 17.17 12.21 3.77
N VAL A 40 16.43 12.03 2.68
CA VAL A 40 15.01 11.70 2.70
C VAL A 40 14.75 10.48 1.83
N VAL A 41 14.00 9.52 2.36
CA VAL A 41 13.62 8.30 1.65
C VAL A 41 12.10 8.20 1.55
N ILE A 42 11.58 8.16 0.32
CA ILE A 42 10.16 7.90 0.05
C ILE A 42 10.02 6.47 -0.48
N HIS A 43 9.56 5.56 0.38
CA HIS A 43 9.43 4.15 0.07
C HIS A 43 8.04 3.81 -0.48
N ALA A 44 7.93 3.76 -1.81
CA ALA A 44 6.71 3.43 -2.55
C ALA A 44 6.75 2.05 -3.23
N ALA A 45 7.76 1.22 -2.94
CA ALA A 45 7.92 -0.08 -3.58
C ALA A 45 7.18 -1.19 -2.81
N ALA A 46 6.20 -1.83 -3.46
CA ALA A 46 5.44 -2.95 -2.93
C ALA A 46 4.70 -3.71 -4.04
N HIS A 47 4.36 -4.97 -3.80
CA HIS A 47 3.33 -5.67 -4.52
C HIS A 47 1.96 -5.31 -3.93
N LYS A 48 1.04 -4.86 -4.79
CA LYS A 48 -0.27 -4.32 -4.38
C LYS A 48 -1.49 -5.14 -4.83
N HIS A 49 -1.29 -6.14 -5.68
CA HIS A 49 -2.41 -6.87 -6.29
C HIS A 49 -2.86 -8.00 -5.36
N VAL A 50 -4.00 -7.81 -4.67
CA VAL A 50 -4.55 -8.78 -3.71
C VAL A 50 -4.61 -10.21 -4.27
N PRO A 51 -5.26 -10.48 -5.43
CA PRO A 51 -5.39 -11.86 -5.91
C PRO A 51 -4.04 -12.52 -6.25
N LEU A 52 -3.10 -11.72 -6.78
CA LEU A 52 -1.76 -12.24 -7.10
C LEU A 52 -0.98 -12.59 -5.84
N MET A 53 -1.16 -11.82 -4.76
CA MET A 53 -0.50 -12.06 -3.49
C MET A 53 -1.14 -13.18 -2.68
N GLU A 54 -2.44 -13.44 -2.84
CA GLU A 54 -3.05 -14.67 -2.31
C GLU A 54 -2.46 -15.92 -2.99
N SER A 55 -2.21 -15.82 -4.30
CA SER A 55 -1.63 -16.93 -5.08
C SER A 55 -0.11 -17.08 -4.91
N ASN A 56 0.57 -16.04 -4.41
CA ASN A 56 2.03 -15.97 -4.24
C ASN A 56 2.36 -15.35 -2.87
N PRO A 57 1.91 -15.96 -1.76
CA PRO A 57 1.97 -15.33 -0.44
C PRO A 57 3.40 -15.07 0.01
N GLY A 58 4.34 -15.95 -0.32
CA GLY A 58 5.75 -15.78 0.00
C GLY A 58 6.39 -14.57 -0.71
N GLU A 59 5.92 -14.22 -1.91
CA GLU A 59 6.42 -13.04 -2.64
C GLU A 59 5.90 -11.74 -2.02
N ALA A 60 4.69 -11.75 -1.45
CA ALA A 60 4.22 -10.63 -0.63
C ALA A 60 5.11 -10.41 0.60
N ILE A 61 5.48 -11.50 1.30
CA ILE A 61 6.38 -11.43 2.46
C ILE A 61 7.76 -10.88 2.06
N LYS A 62 8.40 -11.45 1.03
CA LYS A 62 9.72 -11.01 0.57
C LYS A 62 9.71 -9.56 0.11
N ASN A 63 8.81 -9.19 -0.78
CA ASN A 63 8.86 -7.85 -1.36
C ASN A 63 8.35 -6.78 -0.38
N ASN A 64 7.21 -7.01 0.29
CA ASN A 64 6.58 -5.97 1.10
C ASN A 64 7.17 -5.86 2.51
N ILE A 65 7.63 -6.97 3.11
CA ILE A 65 8.23 -6.94 4.46
C ILE A 65 9.75 -6.88 4.35
N MET A 66 10.42 -7.89 3.78
CA MET A 66 11.89 -7.91 3.70
C MET A 66 12.43 -6.73 2.87
N GLY A 67 11.79 -6.41 1.75
CA GLY A 67 12.15 -5.24 0.95
C GLY A 67 12.05 -3.93 1.75
N THR A 68 10.96 -3.75 2.51
CA THR A 68 10.81 -2.59 3.40
C THR A 68 11.90 -2.56 4.47
N MET A 69 12.17 -3.70 5.13
CA MET A 69 13.23 -3.79 6.13
C MET A 69 14.61 -3.43 5.56
N ASN A 70 14.92 -3.86 4.35
CA ASN A 70 16.22 -3.54 3.73
C ASN A 70 16.38 -2.03 3.49
N ILE A 71 15.34 -1.37 2.95
CA ILE A 71 15.38 0.08 2.70
C ILE A 71 15.41 0.85 4.03
N SER A 72 14.58 0.49 5.00
CA SER A 72 14.49 1.21 6.28
C SER A 72 15.73 1.02 7.14
N ASN A 73 16.30 -0.19 7.19
CA ASN A 73 17.58 -0.42 7.89
C ASN A 73 18.73 0.33 7.23
N ALA A 74 18.78 0.40 5.89
CA ALA A 74 19.79 1.20 5.22
C ALA A 74 19.61 2.71 5.49
N ALA A 75 18.36 3.19 5.58
CA ALA A 75 18.09 4.58 5.96
C ALA A 75 18.57 4.89 7.38
N ASP A 76 18.35 3.98 8.33
CA ASP A 76 18.87 4.08 9.71
C ASP A 76 20.41 4.02 9.73
N GLU A 77 21.01 2.98 9.15
CA GLU A 77 22.46 2.73 9.16
C GLU A 77 23.27 3.87 8.53
N TYR A 78 22.77 4.47 7.46
CA TYR A 78 23.46 5.54 6.73
C TYR A 78 22.99 6.95 7.11
N GLY A 79 22.15 7.09 8.14
CA GLY A 79 21.78 8.37 8.75
C GLY A 79 20.90 9.25 7.88
N ALA A 80 19.88 8.68 7.22
CA ALA A 80 18.80 9.47 6.64
C ALA A 80 18.09 10.29 7.74
N SER A 81 17.63 11.49 7.43
CA SER A 81 16.86 12.31 8.38
C SER A 81 15.41 11.83 8.45
N ASP A 82 14.80 11.57 7.30
CA ASP A 82 13.38 11.26 7.20
C ASP A 82 13.12 10.05 6.30
N PHE A 83 12.20 9.18 6.74
CA PHE A 83 11.74 8.03 5.99
C PHE A 83 10.21 8.00 5.96
N VAL A 84 9.65 7.94 4.76
CA VAL A 84 8.22 7.90 4.52
C VAL A 84 7.86 6.57 3.87
N MET A 85 7.14 5.72 4.59
CA MET A 85 6.55 4.51 4.01
C MET A 85 5.16 4.79 3.44
N ILE A 86 4.94 4.44 2.17
CA ILE A 86 3.60 4.38 1.60
C ILE A 86 2.90 3.09 2.05
N SER A 87 1.76 3.24 2.71
CA SER A 87 0.86 2.16 3.10
C SER A 87 -0.50 2.29 2.43
N THR A 88 -1.49 1.53 2.89
CA THR A 88 -2.80 1.39 2.25
C THR A 88 -3.88 1.16 3.32
N ASP A 89 -5.09 1.60 3.01
CA ASP A 89 -6.33 1.20 3.72
C ASP A 89 -6.43 -0.32 3.98
N LYS A 90 -5.92 -1.17 3.08
CA LYS A 90 -5.94 -2.64 3.23
C LYS A 90 -5.07 -3.17 4.37
N ALA A 91 -4.22 -2.34 4.98
CA ALA A 91 -3.49 -2.68 6.19
C ALA A 91 -4.35 -2.54 7.45
N VAL A 92 -5.51 -1.88 7.35
CA VAL A 92 -6.51 -1.71 8.41
C VAL A 92 -7.42 -2.94 8.43
N ASN A 93 -7.51 -3.63 9.57
CA ASN A 93 -8.27 -4.88 9.74
C ASN A 93 -8.07 -5.85 8.56
N PRO A 94 -6.83 -6.24 8.23
CA PRO A 94 -6.53 -6.87 6.96
C PRO A 94 -7.30 -8.18 6.79
N THR A 95 -7.71 -8.47 5.55
CA THR A 95 -8.37 -9.73 5.15
C THR A 95 -7.56 -10.50 4.11
N SER A 96 -6.47 -9.91 3.62
CA SER A 96 -5.59 -10.49 2.59
C SER A 96 -4.13 -10.56 3.06
N ILE A 97 -3.35 -11.46 2.47
CA ILE A 97 -1.90 -11.54 2.62
C ILE A 97 -1.24 -10.22 2.20
N MET A 98 -1.73 -9.59 1.14
CA MET A 98 -1.23 -8.29 0.68
C MET A 98 -1.39 -7.22 1.77
N GLY A 99 -2.60 -7.05 2.29
CA GLY A 99 -2.89 -6.10 3.35
C GLY A 99 -2.09 -6.39 4.63
N SER A 100 -2.06 -7.65 5.04
CA SER A 100 -1.30 -8.10 6.21
C SER A 100 0.20 -7.88 6.08
N SER A 101 0.77 -8.12 4.89
CA SER A 101 2.19 -7.85 4.65
C SER A 101 2.55 -6.37 4.82
N LYS A 102 1.65 -5.47 4.39
CA LYS A 102 1.81 -4.03 4.62
C LYS A 102 1.65 -3.68 6.09
N ARG A 103 0.68 -4.27 6.79
CA ARG A 103 0.52 -4.07 8.25
C ARG A 103 1.74 -4.52 9.05
N VAL A 104 2.32 -5.68 8.75
CA VAL A 104 3.58 -6.12 9.38
C VAL A 104 4.73 -5.14 9.09
N ALA A 105 4.81 -4.61 7.86
CA ALA A 105 5.80 -3.59 7.52
C ALA A 105 5.59 -2.29 8.32
N GLU A 106 4.35 -1.84 8.54
CA GLU A 106 4.06 -0.68 9.41
C GLU A 106 4.58 -0.91 10.82
N MET A 107 4.27 -2.08 11.40
CA MET A 107 4.69 -2.45 12.75
C MET A 107 6.22 -2.47 12.86
N TYR A 108 6.92 -2.93 11.83
CA TYR A 108 8.38 -2.92 11.80
C TYR A 108 8.96 -1.50 11.73
N ILE A 109 8.40 -0.63 10.88
CA ILE A 109 8.82 0.77 10.76
C ILE A 109 8.65 1.49 12.10
N GLN A 110 7.55 1.23 12.81
CA GLN A 110 7.31 1.80 14.13
C GLN A 110 8.27 1.26 15.19
N ASP A 111 8.56 -0.04 15.18
CA ASP A 111 9.60 -0.62 16.05
C ASP A 111 10.97 0.04 15.81
N LEU A 112 11.38 0.20 14.54
CA LEU A 112 12.67 0.78 14.19
C LEU A 112 12.77 2.24 14.66
N ASN A 113 11.70 3.02 14.52
CA ASN A 113 11.64 4.41 14.98
C ASN A 113 11.99 4.58 16.47
N THR A 114 11.68 3.60 17.32
CA THR A 114 11.94 3.71 18.77
C THR A 114 13.41 3.67 19.16
N THR A 115 14.30 3.30 18.22
CA THR A 115 15.75 3.23 18.43
C THR A 115 16.57 3.98 17.40
N SER A 116 15.93 4.48 16.35
CA SER A 116 16.60 5.19 15.27
C SER A 116 16.61 6.69 15.53
N GLU A 117 17.63 7.36 15.03
CA GLU A 117 17.65 8.83 14.91
C GLU A 117 16.91 9.30 13.64
N THR A 118 16.64 8.40 12.70
CA THR A 118 15.83 8.68 11.50
C THR A 118 14.36 8.78 11.88
N HIS A 119 13.68 9.84 11.44
CA HIS A 119 12.25 9.99 11.64
C HIS A 119 11.47 9.12 10.66
N PHE A 120 10.87 8.05 11.18
CA PHE A 120 10.08 7.11 10.38
C PHE A 120 8.60 7.43 10.48
N VAL A 121 7.97 7.71 9.34
CA VAL A 121 6.52 7.92 9.25
C VAL A 121 5.91 6.99 8.22
N THR A 122 4.65 6.66 8.43
CA THR A 122 3.84 5.88 7.49
C THR A 122 2.66 6.71 7.03
N VAL A 123 2.26 6.61 5.75
CA VAL A 123 1.06 7.27 5.24
C VAL A 123 0.12 6.23 4.62
N ARG A 124 -1.09 6.09 5.17
CA ARG A 124 -2.19 5.26 4.67
C ARG A 124 -3.15 6.11 3.84
N PHE A 125 -3.54 5.58 2.69
CA PHE A 125 -4.64 6.10 1.88
C PHE A 125 -5.26 4.99 1.03
N GLY A 126 -6.41 5.30 0.44
CA GLY A 126 -7.17 4.37 -0.38
C GLY A 126 -6.69 4.28 -1.83
N ASN A 127 -7.63 4.03 -2.74
CA ASN A 127 -7.30 3.84 -4.15
C ASN A 127 -6.90 5.16 -4.83
N VAL A 128 -5.99 5.05 -5.78
CA VAL A 128 -5.58 6.19 -6.62
C VAL A 128 -6.14 6.02 -8.03
N LEU A 129 -6.89 7.03 -8.48
CA LEU A 129 -7.53 7.06 -9.80
C LEU A 129 -6.50 6.93 -10.92
N GLY A 130 -6.79 6.04 -11.87
CA GLY A 130 -5.94 5.84 -13.05
C GLY A 130 -4.58 5.19 -12.78
N SER A 131 -4.32 4.70 -11.55
CA SER A 131 -3.07 4.00 -11.26
C SER A 131 -2.91 2.72 -12.09
N SER A 132 -1.67 2.34 -12.40
CA SER A 132 -1.37 1.14 -13.18
C SER A 132 -2.03 -0.11 -12.59
N GLY A 133 -2.68 -0.91 -13.44
CA GLY A 133 -3.37 -2.14 -13.05
C GLY A 133 -4.63 -1.94 -12.18
N SER A 134 -5.16 -0.72 -12.08
CA SER A 134 -6.41 -0.44 -11.36
C SER A 134 -7.65 -0.65 -12.23
N VAL A 135 -8.83 -0.53 -11.60
CA VAL A 135 -10.13 -0.79 -12.21
C VAL A 135 -10.46 0.14 -13.39
N VAL A 136 -10.10 1.42 -13.32
CA VAL A 136 -10.44 2.41 -14.36
C VAL A 136 -9.78 2.08 -15.71
N PRO A 137 -8.45 1.82 -15.80
CA PRO A 137 -7.84 1.32 -17.03
C PRO A 137 -8.44 0.02 -17.56
N ILE A 138 -8.89 -0.89 -16.68
CA ILE A 138 -9.52 -2.16 -17.08
C ILE A 138 -10.87 -1.88 -17.73
N PHE A 139 -11.72 -1.06 -17.09
CA PHE A 139 -13.03 -0.69 -17.65
C PHE A 139 -12.88 0.03 -18.99
N LYS A 140 -11.93 0.98 -19.12
CA LYS A 140 -11.67 1.64 -20.40
C LYS A 140 -11.28 0.66 -21.52
N LYS A 141 -10.48 -0.36 -21.20
CA LYS A 141 -10.12 -1.42 -22.17
C LYS A 141 -11.33 -2.30 -22.53
N GLN A 142 -12.14 -2.69 -21.56
CA GLN A 142 -13.35 -3.48 -21.79
C GLN A 142 -14.36 -2.71 -22.64
N ILE A 143 -14.59 -1.43 -22.34
CA ILE A 143 -15.46 -0.55 -23.13
C ILE A 143 -14.95 -0.40 -24.57
N ALA A 144 -13.65 -0.13 -24.75
CA ALA A 144 -13.05 -0.02 -26.08
C ALA A 144 -13.13 -1.33 -26.89
N ALA A 145 -13.25 -2.49 -26.22
CA ALA A 145 -13.44 -3.79 -26.82
C ALA A 145 -14.91 -4.17 -27.08
N GLY A 146 -15.87 -3.31 -26.73
CA GLY A 146 -17.31 -3.56 -26.88
C GLY A 146 -18.00 -4.23 -25.69
N GLY A 147 -17.30 -4.38 -24.55
CA GLY A 147 -17.84 -4.99 -23.33
C GLY A 147 -17.81 -6.53 -23.32
N PRO A 148 -18.43 -7.16 -22.31
CA PRO A 148 -19.05 -6.53 -21.14
C PRO A 148 -18.01 -5.90 -20.19
N VAL A 149 -18.45 -4.95 -19.38
CA VAL A 149 -17.65 -4.44 -18.25
C VAL A 149 -17.85 -5.34 -17.05
N THR A 150 -16.75 -5.79 -16.44
CA THR A 150 -16.81 -6.76 -15.33
C THR A 150 -16.65 -6.07 -13.98
N VAL A 151 -17.69 -6.06 -13.16
CA VAL A 151 -17.67 -5.49 -11.80
C VAL A 151 -17.64 -6.63 -10.78
N THR A 152 -16.84 -6.51 -9.72
CA THR A 152 -16.72 -7.60 -8.73
C THR A 152 -18.04 -7.87 -7.99
N HIS A 153 -18.67 -6.83 -7.44
CA HIS A 153 -19.89 -6.96 -6.66
C HIS A 153 -20.71 -5.66 -6.75
N PRO A 154 -22.06 -5.70 -6.78
CA PRO A 154 -22.92 -4.51 -6.89
C PRO A 154 -22.71 -3.50 -5.75
N ASP A 155 -22.43 -3.98 -4.54
CA ASP A 155 -22.22 -3.13 -3.36
C ASP A 155 -20.77 -2.77 -3.08
N MET A 156 -19.82 -3.17 -3.93
CA MET A 156 -18.41 -2.85 -3.69
C MET A 156 -18.17 -1.33 -3.75
N GLN A 157 -17.53 -0.79 -2.72
CA GLN A 157 -17.19 0.62 -2.60
C GLN A 157 -15.70 0.82 -2.36
N ARG A 158 -15.13 1.89 -2.90
CA ARG A 158 -13.73 2.28 -2.67
C ARG A 158 -13.59 3.78 -2.52
N TYR A 159 -12.66 4.17 -1.66
CA TYR A 159 -12.17 5.55 -1.56
C TYR A 159 -11.24 5.85 -2.72
N PHE A 160 -11.37 7.05 -3.29
CA PHE A 160 -10.55 7.47 -4.43
C PHE A 160 -9.96 8.85 -4.22
N MET A 161 -8.72 9.01 -4.67
CA MET A 161 -8.05 10.29 -4.76
C MET A 161 -7.23 10.33 -6.05
N THR A 162 -6.91 11.51 -6.57
CA THR A 162 -6.02 11.63 -7.74
C THR A 162 -4.55 11.44 -7.35
N ILE A 163 -3.69 11.08 -8.32
CA ILE A 163 -2.25 10.94 -8.09
C ILE A 163 -1.65 12.24 -7.52
N PRO A 164 -1.89 13.44 -8.11
CA PRO A 164 -1.29 14.67 -7.60
C PRO A 164 -1.75 15.04 -6.18
N GLU A 165 -3.01 14.77 -5.83
CA GLU A 165 -3.52 14.99 -4.48
C GLU A 165 -2.83 14.06 -3.48
N ALA A 166 -2.77 12.76 -3.77
CA ALA A 166 -2.15 11.77 -2.89
C ALA A 166 -0.66 12.09 -2.68
N SER A 167 0.08 12.38 -3.77
CA SER A 167 1.51 12.73 -3.68
C SER A 167 1.75 14.00 -2.86
N LYS A 168 0.92 15.03 -3.00
CA LYS A 168 1.05 16.26 -2.20
C LYS A 168 0.79 16.01 -0.72
N LEU A 169 -0.29 15.30 -0.39
CA LEU A 169 -0.63 15.00 1.00
C LEU A 169 0.42 14.10 1.67
N VAL A 170 1.00 13.14 0.93
CA VAL A 170 2.12 12.32 1.43
C VAL A 170 3.32 13.19 1.80
N LEU A 171 3.72 14.12 0.93
CA LEU A 171 4.83 15.02 1.20
C LEU A 171 4.53 15.95 2.39
N GLN A 172 3.30 16.44 2.50
CA GLN A 172 2.88 17.26 3.64
C GLN A 172 2.87 16.45 4.95
N ALA A 173 2.35 15.22 4.93
CA ALA A 173 2.37 14.32 6.08
C ALA A 173 3.81 14.05 6.55
N ALA A 174 4.74 13.85 5.60
CA ALA A 174 6.16 13.69 5.91
C ALA A 174 6.74 14.86 6.70
N THR A 175 6.34 16.10 6.38
CA THR A 175 6.82 17.29 7.10
C THR A 175 6.17 17.53 8.45
N LEU A 176 5.06 16.84 8.75
CA LEU A 176 4.33 16.99 10.01
C LEU A 176 4.79 16.01 11.09
N GLY A 177 5.40 14.88 10.67
CA GLY A 177 5.79 13.82 11.57
C GLY A 177 7.01 14.16 12.41
N LYS A 178 7.05 13.60 13.60
CA LYS A 178 8.21 13.62 14.51
C LYS A 178 8.84 12.23 14.66
N GLY A 179 8.29 11.24 13.96
CA GLY A 179 8.68 9.84 14.00
C GLY A 179 7.66 8.98 14.75
N GLY A 180 7.36 7.82 14.18
CA GLY A 180 6.48 6.79 14.74
C GLY A 180 5.01 6.93 14.34
N GLU A 181 4.61 8.05 13.74
CA GLU A 181 3.23 8.28 13.33
C GLU A 181 2.83 7.46 12.10
N ILE A 182 1.58 6.99 12.12
CA ILE A 182 0.85 6.61 10.92
C ILE A 182 -0.14 7.71 10.59
N PHE A 183 0.09 8.39 9.48
CA PHE A 183 -0.86 9.33 8.94
C PHE A 183 -1.92 8.62 8.11
N VAL A 184 -3.17 9.04 8.26
CA VAL A 184 -4.28 8.62 7.41
C VAL A 184 -4.78 9.85 6.67
N LEU A 185 -4.90 9.73 5.35
CA LEU A 185 -5.42 10.79 4.51
C LEU A 185 -6.94 10.77 4.48
N ASP A 186 -7.56 11.95 4.57
CA ASP A 186 -8.98 12.11 4.28
C ASP A 186 -9.22 11.92 2.78
N MET A 187 -9.98 10.89 2.44
CA MET A 187 -10.30 10.49 1.08
C MET A 187 -11.69 10.96 0.62
N GLY A 188 -12.45 11.66 1.48
CA GLY A 188 -13.85 11.99 1.24
C GLY A 188 -14.74 10.74 1.22
N GLU A 189 -15.84 10.83 0.48
CA GLU A 189 -16.86 9.78 0.44
C GLU A 189 -16.46 8.59 -0.46
N PRO A 190 -16.79 7.34 -0.07
CA PRO A 190 -16.52 6.17 -0.88
C PRO A 190 -17.45 6.11 -2.11
N VAL A 191 -16.91 5.62 -3.24
CA VAL A 191 -17.65 5.50 -4.51
C VAL A 191 -18.00 4.04 -4.79
N LYS A 192 -19.25 3.76 -5.17
CA LYS A 192 -19.67 2.44 -5.66
C LYS A 192 -18.99 2.14 -7.00
N ILE A 193 -18.32 0.99 -7.10
CA ILE A 193 -17.59 0.59 -8.32
C ILE A 193 -18.53 0.41 -9.52
N VAL A 194 -19.77 -0.05 -9.27
CA VAL A 194 -20.78 -0.16 -10.33
C VAL A 194 -21.20 1.22 -10.88
N HIS A 195 -21.25 2.26 -10.05
CA HIS A 195 -21.54 3.62 -10.52
C HIS A 195 -20.40 4.15 -11.37
N LEU A 196 -19.15 3.95 -10.92
CA LEU A 196 -17.96 4.29 -11.70
C LEU A 196 -17.94 3.59 -13.08
N ALA A 197 -18.35 2.32 -13.14
CA ALA A 197 -18.48 1.60 -14.42
C ALA A 197 -19.49 2.26 -15.35
N ARG A 198 -20.71 2.55 -14.85
CA ARG A 198 -21.78 3.21 -15.62
C ARG A 198 -21.38 4.60 -16.11
N GLU A 199 -20.72 5.38 -15.27
CA GLU A 199 -20.20 6.71 -15.64
C GLU A 199 -19.17 6.61 -16.77
N LEU A 200 -18.23 5.66 -16.69
CA LEU A 200 -17.23 5.49 -17.75
C LEU A 200 -17.83 5.01 -19.08
N ILE A 201 -18.85 4.15 -19.05
CA ILE A 201 -19.59 3.74 -20.25
C ILE A 201 -20.27 4.97 -20.88
N THR A 202 -20.97 5.77 -20.06
CA THR A 202 -21.67 6.98 -20.50
C THR A 202 -20.70 8.02 -21.09
N LEU A 203 -19.60 8.29 -20.40
CA LEU A 203 -18.55 9.22 -20.86
C LEU A 203 -17.85 8.76 -22.14
N SER A 204 -17.93 7.46 -22.45
CA SER A 204 -17.40 6.89 -23.69
C SER A 204 -18.41 6.93 -24.85
N GLY A 205 -19.60 7.51 -24.64
CA GLY A 205 -20.64 7.67 -25.67
C GLY A 205 -21.61 6.50 -25.80
N PHE A 206 -21.63 5.56 -24.84
CA PHE A 206 -22.49 4.37 -24.84
C PHE A 206 -23.52 4.43 -23.72
N ARG A 207 -24.66 3.76 -23.88
CA ARG A 207 -25.69 3.61 -22.84
C ARG A 207 -25.40 2.35 -22.00
N PRO A 208 -25.19 2.47 -20.68
CA PRO A 208 -25.00 1.33 -19.80
C PRO A 208 -26.21 0.39 -19.83
N ASP A 209 -25.96 -0.91 -19.77
CA ASP A 209 -26.98 -1.96 -19.76
C ASP A 209 -27.82 -2.06 -21.06
N GLU A 210 -27.54 -1.23 -22.08
CA GLU A 210 -28.14 -1.30 -23.42
C GLU A 210 -27.08 -1.52 -24.51
N ASP A 211 -26.09 -0.63 -24.61
CA ASP A 211 -25.01 -0.73 -25.59
C ASP A 211 -23.82 -1.54 -25.02
N ILE A 212 -23.60 -1.48 -23.71
CA ILE A 212 -22.56 -2.22 -22.98
C ILE A 212 -23.13 -2.79 -21.68
N GLU A 213 -23.14 -4.13 -21.56
CA GLU A 213 -23.57 -4.85 -20.37
C GLU A 213 -22.55 -4.74 -19.22
N ILE A 214 -23.05 -4.67 -17.98
CA ILE A 214 -22.26 -4.84 -16.76
C ILE A 214 -22.51 -6.24 -16.19
N VAL A 215 -21.45 -7.05 -16.08
CA VAL A 215 -21.50 -8.40 -15.53
C VAL A 215 -20.81 -8.46 -14.17
N PHE A 216 -21.44 -9.13 -13.20
CA PHE A 216 -20.87 -9.33 -11.88
C PHE A 216 -20.04 -10.61 -11.80
N SER A 217 -18.75 -10.49 -11.43
CA SER A 217 -17.85 -11.65 -11.37
C SER A 217 -17.80 -12.35 -10.00
N GLY A 218 -18.40 -11.75 -8.97
CA GLY A 218 -18.25 -12.21 -7.58
C GLY A 218 -16.93 -11.76 -6.95
N THR A 219 -16.89 -11.76 -5.62
CA THR A 219 -15.73 -11.39 -4.80
C THR A 219 -14.63 -12.44 -4.88
N ARG A 220 -13.37 -12.00 -4.90
CA ARG A 220 -12.20 -12.89 -4.88
C ARG A 220 -11.65 -13.03 -3.45
N PRO A 221 -10.87 -14.09 -3.16
CA PRO A 221 -10.20 -14.26 -1.87
C PRO A 221 -9.45 -13.01 -1.42
N GLY A 222 -9.55 -12.70 -0.13
CA GLY A 222 -8.97 -11.52 0.49
C GLY A 222 -9.61 -10.16 0.19
N GLU A 223 -10.57 -10.05 -0.75
CA GLU A 223 -11.20 -8.77 -1.08
C GLU A 223 -12.30 -8.36 -0.09
N LYS A 224 -12.31 -7.09 0.32
CA LYS A 224 -13.40 -6.48 1.09
C LYS A 224 -14.46 -5.85 0.18
N LEU A 225 -15.72 -5.85 0.60
CA LEU A 225 -16.74 -5.01 -0.05
C LEU A 225 -16.52 -3.53 0.25
N PHE A 226 -16.13 -3.20 1.48
CA PHE A 226 -15.87 -1.86 1.98
C PHE A 226 -14.50 -1.83 2.63
N GLU A 227 -13.67 -0.85 2.28
CA GLU A 227 -12.38 -0.63 2.94
C GLU A 227 -12.59 0.29 4.14
N GLU A 228 -11.72 0.14 5.15
CA GLU A 228 -11.73 0.97 6.37
C GLU A 228 -10.48 1.87 6.35
N LEU A 229 -10.59 3.07 6.91
CA LEU A 229 -9.45 4.00 6.98
C LEU A 229 -8.73 3.96 8.34
N SER A 230 -9.37 3.41 9.39
CA SER A 230 -8.82 3.29 10.74
C SER A 230 -9.42 2.06 11.45
N ILE A 231 -8.71 1.53 12.45
CA ILE A 231 -9.20 0.43 13.30
C ILE A 231 -9.94 1.02 14.52
N GLU A 232 -10.92 0.30 15.06
CA GLU A 232 -11.51 0.64 16.36
C GLU A 232 -10.43 0.67 17.46
N GLY A 233 -10.30 1.80 18.14
CA GLY A 233 -9.21 2.05 19.12
C GLY A 233 -7.94 2.70 18.54
N GLU A 234 -7.85 2.92 17.23
CA GLU A 234 -6.90 3.88 16.65
C GLU A 234 -7.48 5.29 16.83
N ASP A 235 -7.27 5.91 18.00
CA ASP A 235 -7.70 7.28 18.25
C ASP A 235 -6.90 8.26 17.37
N MET A 236 -7.50 8.63 16.24
CA MET A 236 -6.91 9.53 15.26
C MET A 236 -6.82 10.94 15.84
N ILE A 237 -5.59 11.44 15.94
CA ILE A 237 -5.27 12.78 16.41
C ILE A 237 -5.26 13.73 15.20
N PRO A 238 -6.08 14.80 15.19
CA PRO A 238 -6.03 15.81 14.13
C PRO A 238 -4.65 16.46 14.04
N THR A 239 -4.17 16.70 12.81
CA THR A 239 -2.96 17.49 12.59
C THR A 239 -3.31 18.94 12.27
N THR A 240 -2.29 19.78 12.04
CA THR A 240 -2.49 21.15 11.52
C THR A 240 -3.04 21.17 10.09
N HIS A 241 -3.01 20.04 9.37
CA HIS A 241 -3.57 19.91 8.04
C HIS A 241 -4.94 19.20 8.09
N PRO A 242 -6.02 19.80 7.56
CA PRO A 242 -7.39 19.30 7.75
C PRO A 242 -7.65 17.92 7.12
N LYS A 243 -6.85 17.54 6.11
CA LYS A 243 -6.96 16.24 5.42
C LYS A 243 -5.98 15.17 5.91
N ILE A 244 -5.28 15.43 7.01
CA ILE A 244 -4.27 14.51 7.54
C ILE A 244 -4.56 14.33 9.03
N ALA A 245 -4.86 13.09 9.41
CA ALA A 245 -4.95 12.69 10.80
C ALA A 245 -3.77 11.78 11.13
N ALA A 246 -3.28 11.83 12.35
CA ALA A 246 -2.15 11.03 12.82
C ALA A 246 -2.63 10.01 13.85
N TRP A 247 -2.10 8.80 13.77
CA TRP A 247 -2.21 7.81 14.82
C TRP A 247 -0.83 7.47 15.35
N GLN A 248 -0.68 7.51 16.67
CA GLN A 248 0.53 7.02 17.35
C GLN A 248 0.24 5.63 17.90
N ASN A 249 0.96 4.63 17.39
CA ASN A 249 0.74 3.23 17.77
C ASN A 249 1.24 2.91 19.18
N ILE A 250 0.63 1.87 19.75
CA ILE A 250 1.10 1.15 20.93
C ILE A 250 2.15 0.13 20.47
N PRO A 251 3.41 0.21 20.94
CA PRO A 251 4.43 -0.76 20.56
C PRO A 251 4.01 -2.18 20.95
N LYS A 252 4.01 -3.11 19.99
CA LYS A 252 4.06 -4.54 20.34
C LYS A 252 5.42 -4.85 20.95
N ASP A 253 5.47 -5.92 21.74
CA ASP A 253 6.76 -6.44 22.21
C ASP A 253 7.70 -6.70 21.02
N ARG A 254 8.81 -5.95 20.98
CA ARG A 254 9.81 -5.99 19.90
C ARG A 254 10.29 -7.40 19.63
N GLN A 255 10.53 -8.17 20.69
CA GLN A 255 11.07 -9.52 20.56
C GLN A 255 10.07 -10.43 19.84
N THR A 256 8.80 -10.37 20.23
CA THR A 256 7.70 -11.10 19.58
C THR A 256 7.53 -10.71 18.12
N LEU A 257 7.53 -9.41 17.81
CA LEU A 257 7.43 -8.92 16.43
C LEU A 257 8.57 -9.42 15.56
N ARG A 258 9.82 -9.21 15.98
CA ARG A 258 11.01 -9.61 15.20
C ARG A 258 11.11 -11.12 15.04
N ALA A 259 10.75 -11.90 16.07
CA ALA A 259 10.70 -13.35 15.97
C ALA A 259 9.62 -13.85 14.99
N GLY A 260 8.44 -13.22 14.97
CA GLY A 260 7.41 -13.55 14.00
C GLY A 260 7.81 -13.21 12.55
N ILE A 261 8.45 -12.05 12.34
CA ILE A 261 8.98 -11.67 11.02
C ILE A 261 10.07 -12.67 10.57
N ALA A 262 10.98 -13.07 11.45
CA ALA A 262 11.99 -14.07 11.12
C ALA A 262 11.37 -15.40 10.66
N LYS A 263 10.34 -15.88 11.38
CA LYS A 263 9.58 -17.08 10.98
C LYS A 263 8.88 -16.92 9.63
N LEU A 264 8.32 -15.74 9.35
CA LEU A 264 7.74 -15.44 8.03
C LEU A 264 8.79 -15.56 6.91
N PHE A 265 10.03 -15.11 7.15
CA PHE A 265 11.10 -15.21 6.17
C PHE A 265 11.55 -16.65 5.94
N GLU A 266 11.67 -17.44 7.00
CA GLU A 266 12.01 -18.86 6.90
C GLU A 266 10.99 -19.64 6.06
N ILE A 267 9.69 -19.34 6.22
CA ILE A 267 8.63 -20.05 5.50
C ILE A 267 8.28 -19.45 4.14
N SER A 268 8.58 -18.17 3.90
CA SER A 268 8.25 -17.51 2.63
C SER A 268 8.69 -18.25 1.35
N PRO A 269 9.82 -18.98 1.30
CA PRO A 269 10.21 -19.72 0.10
C PRO A 269 9.30 -20.92 -0.21
N THR A 270 8.60 -21.47 0.78
CA THR A 270 7.73 -22.64 0.59
C THR A 270 6.41 -22.29 -0.09
N GLN A 271 6.03 -21.01 -0.11
CA GLN A 271 4.72 -20.51 -0.57
C GLN A 271 3.53 -21.18 0.14
N ASN A 272 3.75 -21.78 1.32
CA ASN A 272 2.69 -22.44 2.07
C ASN A 272 1.76 -21.39 2.70
N HIS A 273 0.60 -21.19 2.07
CA HIS A 273 -0.39 -20.18 2.47
C HIS A 273 -0.84 -20.37 3.92
N ASP A 274 -1.22 -21.60 4.31
CA ASP A 274 -1.75 -21.88 5.65
C ASP A 274 -0.74 -21.58 6.76
N GLU A 275 0.53 -21.93 6.56
CA GLU A 275 1.60 -21.65 7.52
C GLU A 275 1.90 -20.15 7.63
N ILE A 276 1.90 -19.44 6.50
CA ILE A 276 2.05 -17.98 6.47
C ILE A 276 0.88 -17.32 7.21
N VAL A 277 -0.36 -17.73 6.91
CA VAL A 277 -1.58 -17.23 7.58
C VAL A 277 -1.49 -17.45 9.09
N LYS A 278 -1.04 -18.63 9.53
CA LYS A 278 -0.90 -18.95 10.96
C LYS A 278 0.05 -17.98 11.66
N ILE A 279 1.21 -17.67 11.06
CA ILE A 279 2.17 -16.73 11.64
C ILE A 279 1.63 -15.29 11.59
N ILE A 280 0.99 -14.90 10.48
CA ILE A 280 0.35 -13.58 10.36
C ILE A 280 -0.70 -13.40 11.46
N LYS A 281 -1.55 -14.39 11.75
CA LYS A 281 -2.54 -14.32 12.84
C LYS A 281 -1.93 -14.13 14.22
N CYS A 282 -0.74 -14.71 14.46
CA CYS A 282 -0.01 -14.44 15.70
C CYS A 282 0.50 -13.00 15.78
N LEU A 283 0.95 -12.44 14.64
CA LEU A 283 1.44 -11.06 14.56
C LEU A 283 0.33 -10.02 14.50
N ILE A 284 -0.83 -10.35 13.95
CA ILE A 284 -1.96 -9.45 13.66
C ILE A 284 -3.24 -10.22 14.08
N PRO A 285 -3.63 -10.18 15.36
CA PRO A 285 -4.83 -10.87 15.85
C PRO A 285 -6.13 -10.44 15.16
N GLU A 286 -6.17 -9.20 14.65
CA GLU A 286 -7.27 -8.66 13.86
C GLU A 286 -7.34 -9.22 12.43
N TYR A 287 -6.37 -10.01 11.98
CA TYR A 287 -6.38 -10.65 10.66
C TYR A 287 -7.38 -11.81 10.61
N ILE A 288 -8.48 -11.60 9.88
CA ILE A 288 -9.58 -12.57 9.78
C ILE A 288 -9.23 -13.72 8.81
N GLY A 289 -8.33 -13.49 7.85
CA GLY A 289 -7.99 -14.42 6.77
C GLY A 289 -9.06 -14.48 5.68
N ASP A 290 -8.98 -15.46 4.77
CA ASP A 290 -9.88 -15.66 3.62
C ASP A 290 -11.35 -15.93 3.96
N LYS A 291 -11.78 -15.78 5.21
CA LYS A 291 -13.20 -15.85 5.52
C LYS A 291 -13.88 -14.63 4.89
N PRO A 292 -14.84 -14.82 3.97
CA PRO A 292 -15.60 -13.70 3.45
C PRO A 292 -16.30 -13.00 4.62
N ASN A 293 -16.08 -11.70 4.75
CA ASN A 293 -16.91 -10.87 5.62
C ASN A 293 -18.33 -10.93 5.07
N GLY A 294 -19.24 -11.66 5.75
CA GLY A 294 -20.66 -11.74 5.36
C GLY A 294 -21.27 -13.14 5.24
N SER A 295 -20.85 -14.11 6.06
CA SER A 295 -21.68 -15.28 6.40
C SER A 295 -22.25 -15.13 7.81
#